data_AF-A0A510UXD3-F1
#
_entry.id   AF-A0A510UXD3-F1
#
_cell.length_a   1.000
_cell.length_b   1.000
_cell.length_c   1.000
_cell.angle_alpha   90.00
_cell.angle_beta   90.00
_cell.angle_gamma   90.00
#
_symmetry.space_group_name_H-M   'P 1'
#
loop_
_entity.id
_entity.type
_entity.pdbx_description
1 polymer ?
#
loop_
_entity_poly.entity_id
_entity_poly.type
_entity_poly.pdbx_seq_one_letter_code
_entity_poly.pdbx_strand_id
1 'polypeptide(L)'
;MPLMLTGGFHASEAPALQRAIVQALGADRARGVPVQAELEIVRGRGEHLAVVWRNAIVGFVPPDEAVTLAPQLPPARSREVTIVDGSVFPVVHQPPQPGADKRGVLWRIWVGRVPDEIPPVPDGFDQLDVPETKILGVPVSRLRDAP
;
A
#
# COMPACT_ATOMS: atom_id res chain seq x y z
N MET A 1 -2.50 -22.48 8.45
CA MET A 1 -3.68 -21.96 9.19
C MET A 1 -4.14 -20.69 8.49
N PRO A 2 -5.45 -20.46 8.30
CA PRO A 2 -5.92 -19.17 7.81
C PRO A 2 -5.56 -18.08 8.82
N LEU A 3 -5.05 -16.95 8.34
CA LEU A 3 -4.74 -15.79 9.17
C LEU A 3 -6.05 -15.26 9.76
N MET A 4 -6.14 -15.16 11.09
CA MET A 4 -7.31 -14.57 11.72
C MET A 4 -7.10 -13.07 11.87
N LEU A 5 -7.70 -12.32 10.96
CA LEU A 5 -7.87 -10.88 11.07
C LEU A 5 -9.22 -10.61 11.75
N THR A 6 -9.20 -9.98 12.93
CA THR A 6 -10.40 -9.56 13.67
C THR A 6 -11.16 -8.42 12.96
N GLY A 7 -10.55 -7.80 11.94
CA GLY A 7 -11.11 -6.72 11.14
C GLY A 7 -10.24 -6.43 9.91
N GLY A 8 -10.05 -5.15 9.61
CA GLY A 8 -9.08 -4.70 8.61
C GLY A 8 -8.41 -3.40 9.06
N PHE A 9 -7.34 -3.03 8.38
CA PHE A 9 -6.53 -1.86 8.71
C PHE A 9 -5.94 -1.22 7.45
N HIS A 10 -5.55 0.05 7.56
CA HIS A 10 -4.75 0.70 6.52
C HIS A 10 -3.33 0.16 6.52
N ALA A 11 -2.79 -0.15 5.35
CA ALA A 11 -1.35 -0.36 5.25
C ALA A 11 -0.63 0.98 5.51
N SER A 12 0.36 0.97 6.40
CA SER A 12 1.20 2.14 6.68
C SER A 12 2.22 2.36 5.57
N GLU A 13 2.63 3.62 5.41
CA GLU A 13 3.60 4.10 4.42
C GLU A 13 3.22 3.82 2.96
N ALA A 14 1.96 3.44 2.71
CA ALA A 14 1.44 3.30 1.34
C ALA A 14 1.64 4.59 0.52
N PRO A 15 1.51 5.81 1.08
CA PRO A 15 1.87 7.04 0.37
C PRO A 15 3.34 7.10 -0.05
N ALA A 16 4.29 6.57 0.72
CA ALA A 16 5.70 6.52 0.31
C ALA A 16 5.95 5.54 -0.86
N LEU A 17 5.04 4.58 -1.08
CA LEU A 17 5.14 3.52 -2.08
C LEU A 17 4.26 3.76 -3.32
N GLN A 18 3.78 4.99 -3.55
CA GLN A 18 2.91 5.32 -4.69
C GLN A 18 3.41 4.81 -6.04
N ARG A 19 4.72 4.87 -6.30
CA ARG A 19 5.29 4.38 -7.56
C ARG A 19 5.07 2.88 -7.74
N ALA A 20 5.22 2.09 -6.68
CA ALA A 20 5.01 0.65 -6.69
C ALA A 20 3.52 0.33 -6.86
N ILE A 21 2.65 1.02 -6.11
CA ILE A 21 1.19 0.85 -6.18
C ILE A 21 0.67 1.18 -7.58
N VAL A 22 1.08 2.31 -8.16
CA VAL A 22 0.65 2.73 -9.49
C VAL A 22 1.17 1.78 -10.58
N GLN A 23 2.37 1.21 -10.42
CA GLN A 23 2.89 0.19 -11.32
C GLN A 23 2.07 -1.10 -11.23
N ALA A 24 1.75 -1.56 -10.00
CA ALA A 24 0.92 -2.74 -9.77
C ALA A 24 -0.52 -2.57 -10.29
N LEU A 25 -1.10 -1.37 -10.18
CA LEU A 25 -2.42 -1.04 -10.72
C LEU A 25 -2.48 -1.16 -12.26
N GLY A 26 -1.40 -0.77 -12.95
CA GLY A 26 -1.37 -0.79 -14.41
C GLY A 26 -2.51 0.03 -15.03
N ALA A 27 -3.37 -0.62 -15.83
CA ALA A 27 -4.50 0.03 -16.50
C ALA A 27 -5.63 0.44 -15.54
N ASP A 28 -5.77 -0.24 -14.39
CA ASP A 28 -6.88 -0.01 -13.44
C ASP A 28 -6.82 1.40 -12.83
N ARG A 29 -5.63 2.00 -12.75
CA ARG A 29 -5.44 3.38 -12.28
C ARG A 29 -6.27 4.40 -13.05
N ALA A 30 -6.56 4.14 -14.33
CA ALA A 30 -7.28 5.09 -15.18
C ALA A 30 -8.77 5.15 -14.83
N ARG A 31 -9.30 4.09 -14.21
CA ARG A 31 -10.71 4.00 -13.80
C ARG A 31 -11.00 4.82 -12.54
N GLY A 32 -9.99 5.01 -11.66
CA GLY A 32 -10.14 5.81 -10.45
C GLY A 32 -11.18 5.25 -9.48
N VAL A 33 -11.38 3.94 -9.47
CA VAL A 33 -12.30 3.22 -8.56
C VAL A 33 -11.52 2.24 -7.69
N PRO A 34 -12.04 1.86 -6.53
CA PRO A 34 -11.44 0.80 -5.71
C PRO A 34 -11.28 -0.51 -6.48
N VAL A 35 -10.17 -1.19 -6.24
CA VAL A 35 -9.81 -2.48 -6.84
C VAL A 35 -9.66 -3.50 -5.72
N GLN A 36 -10.45 -4.58 -5.79
CA GLN A 36 -10.28 -5.72 -4.88
C GLN A 36 -8.91 -6.36 -5.09
N ALA A 37 -8.24 -6.71 -3.99
CA ALA A 37 -6.88 -7.20 -4.01
C ALA A 37 -6.72 -8.42 -3.11
N GLU A 38 -6.00 -9.43 -3.61
CA GLU A 38 -5.38 -10.46 -2.80
C GLU A 38 -3.99 -9.98 -2.42
N LEU A 39 -3.77 -9.74 -1.15
CA LEU A 39 -2.54 -9.19 -0.60
C LEU A 39 -1.74 -10.29 0.09
N GLU A 40 -0.42 -10.22 -0.03
CA GLU A 40 0.48 -11.11 0.69
C GLU A 40 1.08 -10.36 1.89
N ILE A 41 1.13 -11.01 3.05
CA ILE A 41 1.86 -10.50 4.21
C ILE A 41 3.16 -11.28 4.35
N VAL A 42 4.28 -10.56 4.27
CA VAL A 42 5.62 -11.14 4.33
C VAL A 42 6.45 -10.53 5.45
N ARG A 43 7.34 -11.32 6.03
CA ARG A 43 8.27 -10.85 7.07
C ARG A 43 9.37 -10.01 6.45
N GLY A 44 9.56 -8.81 6.97
CA GLY A 44 10.67 -7.92 6.67
C GLY A 44 11.84 -8.11 7.64
N ARG A 45 12.66 -7.06 7.75
CA ARG A 45 13.77 -7.01 8.73
C ARG A 45 13.20 -6.76 10.13
N GLY A 46 13.64 -7.53 11.12
CA GLY A 46 13.18 -7.38 12.51
C GLY A 46 11.69 -7.73 12.63
N GLU A 47 10.94 -6.89 13.34
CA GLU A 47 9.49 -7.07 13.58
C GLU A 47 8.60 -6.44 12.50
N HIS A 48 9.19 -5.88 11.45
CA HIS A 48 8.42 -5.25 10.38
C HIS A 48 7.82 -6.29 9.45
N LEU A 49 6.53 -6.12 9.12
CA LEU A 49 5.84 -6.93 8.12
C LEU A 49 5.49 -6.05 6.92
N ALA A 50 5.72 -6.56 5.73
CA ALA A 50 5.41 -5.88 4.48
C ALA A 50 4.14 -6.45 3.85
N VAL A 51 3.39 -5.58 3.17
CA VAL A 51 2.23 -5.92 2.36
C VAL A 51 2.67 -5.93 0.91
N VAL A 52 2.49 -7.06 0.24
CA VAL A 52 2.85 -7.26 -1.15
C VAL A 52 1.59 -7.45 -1.99
N TRP A 53 1.56 -6.81 -3.16
CA TRP A 53 0.50 -6.98 -4.13
C TRP A 53 1.08 -7.02 -5.54
N ARG A 54 0.68 -8.03 -6.33
CA ARG A 54 1.20 -8.25 -7.69
C ARG A 54 2.74 -8.18 -7.77
N ASN A 55 3.42 -8.84 -6.83
CA ASN A 55 4.89 -8.88 -6.70
C ASN A 55 5.57 -7.53 -6.35
N ALA A 56 4.84 -6.55 -5.84
CA ALA A 56 5.39 -5.27 -5.38
C ALA A 56 5.05 -5.01 -3.91
N ILE A 57 6.00 -4.50 -3.12
CA ILE A 57 5.71 -4.00 -1.77
C ILE A 57 4.91 -2.71 -1.92
N VAL A 58 3.70 -2.68 -1.33
CA VAL A 58 2.72 -1.60 -1.47
C VAL A 58 2.39 -0.89 -0.14
N GLY A 59 2.91 -1.40 0.97
CA GLY A 59 2.74 -0.84 2.30
C GLY A 59 3.38 -1.74 3.35
N PHE A 60 3.20 -1.36 4.61
CA PHE A 60 3.61 -2.15 5.76
C PHE A 60 2.42 -2.38 6.69
N VAL A 61 2.52 -3.43 7.50
CA VAL A 61 1.56 -3.67 8.57
C VAL A 61 1.87 -2.69 9.72
N PRO A 62 0.87 -1.97 10.25
CA PRO A 62 1.07 -1.10 11.41
C PRO A 62 1.63 -1.86 12.62
N PRO A 63 2.43 -1.22 13.50
CA PRO A 63 3.07 -1.91 14.62
C PRO A 63 2.11 -2.70 15.52
N ASP A 64 0.97 -2.10 15.85
CA ASP A 64 -0.04 -2.72 16.73
C ASP A 64 -0.64 -4.00 16.11
N GLU A 65 -0.84 -4.00 14.80
CA GLU A 65 -1.31 -5.17 14.05
C GLU A 65 -0.19 -6.19 13.86
N ALA A 66 1.05 -5.74 13.66
CA ALA A 66 2.20 -6.61 13.44
C ALA A 66 2.46 -7.52 14.65
N VAL A 67 2.28 -7.04 15.88
CA VAL A 67 2.38 -7.84 17.10
C VAL A 67 1.40 -9.02 17.10
N THR A 68 0.19 -8.80 16.59
CA THR A 68 -0.87 -9.83 16.55
C THR A 68 -0.70 -10.79 15.36
N LEU A 69 -0.19 -10.30 14.24
CA LEU A 69 -0.04 -11.08 13.00
C LEU A 69 1.26 -11.88 12.95
N ALA A 70 2.35 -11.34 13.49
CA ALA A 70 3.66 -11.98 13.42
C ALA A 70 3.67 -13.43 13.96
N PRO A 71 2.98 -13.80 15.05
CA PRO A 71 2.94 -15.20 15.50
C PRO A 71 2.19 -16.15 14.56
N GLN A 72 1.31 -15.63 13.71
CA GLN A 72 0.48 -16.43 12.79
C GLN A 72 1.14 -16.68 11.43
N LEU A 73 2.15 -15.87 11.08
CA LEU A 73 2.84 -15.99 9.80
C LEU A 73 3.81 -17.18 9.76
N PRO A 74 3.96 -17.83 8.60
CA PRO A 74 5.00 -18.82 8.37
C PRO A 74 6.39 -18.31 8.81
N PRO A 75 7.29 -19.22 9.21
CA PRO A 75 8.66 -18.84 9.51
C PRO A 75 9.33 -18.23 8.27
N ALA A 76 10.25 -17.29 8.47
CA ALA A 76 10.84 -16.48 7.38
C ALA A 76 11.55 -17.28 6.25
N ARG A 77 11.88 -18.55 6.49
CA ARG A 77 12.49 -19.45 5.50
C ARG A 77 11.50 -20.39 4.82
N SER A 78 10.21 -20.29 5.15
CA SER A 78 9.15 -21.05 4.50
C SER A 78 8.87 -20.51 3.10
N ARG A 79 8.40 -21.38 2.20
CA ARG A 79 7.84 -20.98 0.90
C ARG A 79 6.35 -20.67 0.97
N GLU A 80 5.72 -20.93 2.11
CA GLU A 80 4.30 -20.61 2.32
C GLU A 80 4.11 -19.10 2.40
N VAL A 81 3.09 -18.62 1.69
CA VAL A 81 2.71 -17.21 1.65
C VAL A 81 1.36 -17.06 2.36
N THR A 82 1.23 -16.02 3.17
CA THR A 82 -0.04 -15.67 3.80
C THR A 82 -0.79 -14.68 2.92
N ILE A 83 -1.88 -15.14 2.31
CA ILE A 83 -2.78 -14.33 1.50
C ILE A 83 -3.92 -13.81 2.36
N VAL A 84 -4.27 -12.53 2.18
CA VAL A 84 -5.40 -11.87 2.83
C VAL A 84 -6.17 -11.04 1.81
N ASP A 85 -7.46 -10.89 2.01
CA ASP A 85 -8.27 -9.95 1.23
C ASP A 85 -7.80 -8.51 1.49
N GLY A 86 -8.13 -7.62 0.57
CA GLY A 86 -7.86 -6.21 0.68
C GLY A 86 -8.46 -5.38 -0.44
N SER A 87 -8.22 -4.07 -0.39
CA SER A 87 -8.68 -3.14 -1.41
C SER A 87 -7.63 -2.06 -1.66
N VAL A 88 -7.41 -1.77 -2.93
CA VAL A 88 -6.60 -0.62 -3.37
C VAL A 88 -7.54 0.47 -3.81
N PHE A 89 -7.54 1.61 -3.12
CA PHE A 89 -8.54 2.66 -3.32
C PHE A 89 -7.90 4.04 -3.48
N PRO A 90 -8.49 4.91 -4.32
CA PRO A 90 -8.00 6.26 -4.50
C PRO A 90 -8.48 7.17 -3.36
N VAL A 91 -7.61 8.07 -2.91
CA VAL A 91 -7.91 9.15 -1.96
C VAL A 91 -7.59 10.47 -2.66
N VAL A 92 -8.57 11.37 -2.70
CA VAL A 92 -8.45 12.69 -3.32
C VAL A 92 -8.13 13.72 -2.24
N HIS A 93 -7.03 14.44 -2.41
CA HIS A 93 -6.64 15.52 -1.50
C HIS A 93 -6.90 16.89 -2.13
N GLN A 94 -7.58 17.77 -1.38
CA GLN A 94 -7.73 19.18 -1.72
C GLN A 94 -7.16 20.04 -0.58
N PRO A 95 -6.11 20.85 -0.81
CA PRO A 95 -5.30 20.94 -2.04
C PRO A 95 -4.47 19.66 -2.33
N PRO A 96 -3.94 19.47 -3.55
CA PRO A 96 -3.12 18.31 -3.89
C PRO A 96 -1.92 18.16 -2.96
N GLN A 97 -1.73 16.97 -2.37
CA GLN A 97 -0.52 16.67 -1.61
C GLN A 97 0.71 16.53 -2.52
N PRO A 98 1.91 16.91 -2.05
CA PRO A 98 3.16 16.59 -2.74
C PRO A 98 3.21 15.10 -3.11
N GLY A 99 3.62 14.80 -4.35
CA GLY A 99 3.73 13.43 -4.85
C GLY A 99 2.41 12.77 -5.29
N ALA A 100 1.25 13.42 -5.08
CA ALA A 100 0.00 13.01 -5.68
C ALA A 100 0.01 13.14 -7.21
N ASP A 101 -0.90 12.44 -7.89
CA ASP A 101 -1.06 12.58 -9.34
C ASP A 101 -1.54 14.01 -9.72
N LYS A 102 -1.63 14.28 -11.03
CA LYS A 102 -2.06 15.60 -11.54
C LYS A 102 -3.47 16.05 -11.10
N ARG A 103 -4.26 15.17 -10.48
CA ARG A 103 -5.61 15.43 -9.94
C ARG A 103 -5.64 15.43 -8.41
N GLY A 104 -4.48 15.37 -7.75
CA GLY A 104 -4.39 15.31 -6.29
C GLY A 104 -4.76 13.94 -5.71
N VAL A 105 -4.63 12.86 -6.50
CA VAL A 105 -4.98 11.50 -6.07
C VAL A 105 -3.75 10.74 -5.59
N LEU A 106 -3.89 10.10 -4.42
CA LEU A 106 -3.00 9.06 -3.91
C LEU A 106 -3.77 7.74 -3.80
N TRP A 107 -3.08 6.62 -3.99
CA TRP A 107 -3.66 5.30 -3.82
C TRP A 107 -3.28 4.73 -2.47
N ARG A 108 -4.28 4.24 -1.73
CA ARG A 108 -4.09 3.61 -0.43
C ARG A 108 -4.49 2.14 -0.48
N ILE A 109 -4.05 1.40 0.53
CA ILE A 109 -4.27 -0.03 0.66
C ILE A 109 -5.01 -0.29 1.97
N TRP A 110 -6.14 -0.96 1.87
CA TRP A 110 -6.84 -1.59 2.99
C TRP A 110 -6.48 -3.08 3.02
N VAL A 111 -6.13 -3.58 4.19
CA VAL A 111 -5.78 -4.99 4.43
C VAL A 111 -6.87 -5.63 5.28
N GLY A 112 -7.31 -6.82 4.88
CA GLY A 112 -8.41 -7.56 5.50
C GLY A 112 -9.72 -7.37 4.76
N ARG A 113 -10.81 -7.91 5.35
CA ARG A 113 -12.15 -7.81 4.78
C ARG A 113 -12.49 -6.34 4.53
N VAL A 114 -12.87 -6.04 3.29
CA VAL A 114 -13.18 -4.67 2.85
C VAL A 114 -14.56 -4.29 3.42
N PRO A 115 -14.66 -3.25 4.27
CA PRO A 115 -15.95 -2.73 4.73
C PRO A 115 -16.67 -1.97 3.60
N ASP A 116 -17.98 -1.77 3.75
CA ASP A 116 -18.77 -0.95 2.81
C ASP A 116 -18.24 0.50 2.73
N GLU A 117 -17.77 1.01 3.86
CA GLU A 117 -17.08 2.30 3.97
C GLU A 117 -15.73 2.10 4.67
N ILE A 118 -14.65 2.47 3.98
CA ILE A 118 -13.29 2.38 4.52
C ILE A 118 -13.09 3.51 5.54
N PRO A 119 -12.72 3.22 6.80
CA PRO A 119 -12.45 4.24 7.80
C PRO A 119 -11.41 5.26 7.33
N PRO A 120 -11.47 6.53 7.77
CA PRO A 120 -10.43 7.50 7.47
C PRO A 120 -9.09 7.06 8.05
N VAL A 121 -8.01 7.51 7.42
CA VAL A 121 -6.64 7.26 7.91
C VAL A 121 -6.38 8.20 9.10
N PRO A 122 -5.85 7.72 10.23
CA PRO A 122 -5.49 8.58 11.35
C PRO A 122 -4.40 9.60 10.97
N ASP A 123 -4.41 10.77 11.63
CA ASP A 123 -3.34 11.75 11.47
C ASP A 123 -1.99 11.20 11.99
N GLY A 124 -0.90 11.50 11.28
CA GLY A 124 0.44 11.03 11.64
C GLY A 124 0.65 9.51 11.49
N PHE A 125 -0.27 8.82 10.82
CA PHE A 125 -0.21 7.37 10.62
C PHE A 125 0.95 6.94 9.70
N ASP A 126 1.19 7.72 8.65
CA ASP A 126 2.32 7.53 7.75
C ASP A 126 3.47 8.45 8.21
N GLN A 127 4.66 7.90 8.37
CA GLN A 127 5.85 8.62 8.81
C GLN A 127 6.79 8.99 7.66
N LEU A 128 6.68 8.30 6.54
CA LEU A 128 7.48 8.51 5.35
C LEU A 128 6.76 9.42 4.37
N ASP A 129 7.53 10.35 3.81
CA ASP A 129 7.03 11.26 2.80
C ASP A 129 6.65 10.55 1.51
N VAL A 130 5.66 11.11 0.82
CA VAL A 130 5.28 10.70 -0.54
C VAL A 130 6.46 10.94 -1.49
N PRO A 131 6.78 10.01 -2.42
CA PRO A 131 7.94 10.15 -3.29
C PRO A 131 7.82 11.38 -4.19
N GLU A 132 8.92 12.12 -4.32
CA GLU A 132 8.98 13.27 -5.21
C GLU A 132 8.69 12.87 -6.67
N THR A 133 7.90 13.69 -7.36
CA THR A 133 7.58 13.50 -8.79
C THR A 133 8.57 14.22 -9.72
N LYS A 134 9.53 14.95 -9.14
CA LYS A 134 10.56 15.70 -9.83
C LYS A 134 11.94 15.36 -9.25
N ILE A 135 12.97 15.44 -10.07
CA ILE A 135 14.36 15.40 -9.64
C ILE A 135 15.00 16.67 -10.16
N LEU A 136 15.53 17.52 -9.27
CA LEU A 136 16.11 18.82 -9.64
C LEU A 136 15.15 19.69 -10.49
N GLY A 137 13.85 19.61 -10.21
CA GLY A 137 12.81 20.32 -10.97
C GLY A 137 12.37 19.65 -12.28
N VAL A 138 13.03 18.59 -12.73
CA VAL A 138 12.67 17.84 -13.94
C VAL A 138 11.65 16.73 -13.60
N PRO A 139 10.48 16.67 -14.28
CA PRO A 139 9.50 15.62 -14.05
C PRO A 139 10.05 14.22 -14.36
N VAL A 140 9.95 13.30 -13.41
CA VAL A 140 10.48 11.93 -13.54
C VAL A 140 9.69 11.10 -14.58
N SER A 141 8.43 11.46 -14.84
CA SER A 141 7.60 10.81 -15.86
C SER A 141 8.16 10.91 -17.27
N ARG A 142 9.03 11.89 -17.55
CA ARG A 142 9.63 12.10 -18.89
C ARG A 142 10.95 11.36 -19.11
N LEU A 143 11.56 10.81 -18.05
CA LEU A 143 12.86 10.13 -18.15
C LEU A 143 12.74 8.71 -18.74
N ARG A 144 11.54 8.12 -18.73
CA ARG A 144 11.28 6.80 -19.35
C ARG A 144 11.01 6.87 -20.86
N ASP A 145 10.80 8.06 -21.40
CA ASP A 145 10.55 8.29 -22.83
C ASP A 145 11.79 8.84 -23.56
N ALA A 146 12.98 8.77 -22.94
CA ALA A 146 14.22 9.08 -23.62
C ALA A 146 14.58 7.91 -24.57
N PRO A 147 14.75 8.16 -25.88
CA PRO A 147 15.00 7.14 -26.90
C PRO A 147 16.35 6.42 -26.73
#